data_AF-A0A2V9PTL2-F1
#
_entry.id   AF-A0A2V9PTL2-F1
#
_cell.length_a   1.000
_cell.length_b   1.000
_cell.length_c   1.000
_cell.angle_alpha   90.00
_cell.angle_beta   90.00
_cell.angle_gamma   90.00
#
_symmetry.space_group_name_H-M   'P 1'
#
loop_
_entity.id
_entity.type
_entity.pdbx_description
1 polymer ?
#
loop_
_entity_poly.entity_id
_entity_poly.type
_entity_poly.pdbx_seq_one_letter_code
_entity_poly.pdbx_strand_id
1 'polypeptide(L)'
;MRRNTLPPLDTQAKKKEYIEKHLFDALRYLLAAATEWSIQKQLKLEIPGYEVQVYAMDSTLLRARTLFEFFTNETTNNYYGCTEFIPAPLQSPSYSELEHGWKVPLHSHLMHAQDRSITRKLNTASGQKDLNEMPVYFAKEILKLWKDFENELVAGGDPQLKALGELARGKRKEAIDAAKGVVNSAVARQHAEMKDEQLQPVFIFD
;
A
#
# COMPACT_ATOMS: atom_id res chain seq x y z
N MET A 1 32.45 14.02 3.22
CA MET A 1 31.60 12.80 3.21
C MET A 1 31.40 12.37 1.77
N ARG A 2 31.89 11.19 1.37
CA ARG A 2 31.48 10.61 0.08
C ARG A 2 30.00 10.25 0.21
N ARG A 3 29.13 10.83 -0.62
CA ARG A 3 27.74 10.38 -0.71
C ARG A 3 27.80 8.95 -1.24
N ASN A 4 27.37 7.97 -0.45
CA ASN A 4 27.12 6.63 -0.97
C ASN A 4 25.94 6.76 -1.94
N THR A 5 26.24 6.91 -3.23
CA THR A 5 25.24 6.84 -4.28
C THR A 5 24.78 5.39 -4.37
N LEU A 6 23.46 5.17 -4.40
CA LEU A 6 22.90 3.85 -4.66
C LEU A 6 23.53 3.25 -5.93
N PRO A 7 23.75 1.93 -5.99
CA PRO A 7 24.14 1.30 -7.24
C PRO A 7 23.06 1.57 -8.31
N PRO A 8 23.40 1.77 -9.58
CA PRO A 8 22.37 2.02 -10.59
C PRO A 8 21.48 0.77 -10.80
N LEU A 9 20.18 1.01 -11.04
CA LEU A 9 19.19 0.02 -11.52
C LEU A 9 19.27 -0.12 -13.05
N ASP A 10 20.49 -0.22 -13.56
CA ASP A 10 20.84 -0.15 -14.99
C ASP A 10 20.53 -1.41 -15.79
N THR A 11 20.44 -2.58 -15.14
CA THR A 11 20.17 -3.84 -15.83
C THR A 11 18.75 -4.33 -15.62
N GLN A 12 18.24 -5.01 -16.63
CA GLN A 12 16.94 -5.69 -16.59
C GLN A 12 16.84 -6.69 -15.42
N ALA A 13 17.92 -7.41 -15.12
CA ALA A 13 17.96 -8.37 -14.02
C ALA A 13 17.78 -7.69 -12.66
N LYS A 14 18.46 -6.56 -12.42
CA LYS A 14 18.30 -5.78 -11.18
C LYS A 14 16.90 -5.21 -11.06
N LYS A 15 16.34 -4.68 -12.16
CA LYS A 15 14.95 -4.17 -12.20
C LYS A 15 13.93 -5.25 -11.86
N LYS A 16 14.10 -6.44 -12.45
CA LYS A 16 13.29 -7.63 -12.13
C LYS A 16 13.38 -7.99 -10.66
N GLU A 17 14.61 -8.15 -10.14
CA GLU A 17 14.83 -8.49 -8.74
C GLU A 17 14.22 -7.45 -7.79
N TYR A 18 14.33 -6.17 -8.13
CA TYR A 18 13.76 -5.10 -7.32
C TYR A 18 12.23 -5.15 -7.24
N ILE A 19 11.56 -5.44 -8.37
CA ILE A 19 10.11 -5.68 -8.39
C ILE A 19 9.77 -6.89 -7.52
N GLU A 20 10.47 -8.00 -7.68
CA GLU A 20 10.17 -9.27 -7.00
C GLU A 20 10.44 -9.26 -5.49
N LYS A 21 11.51 -8.58 -5.04
CA LYS A 21 11.96 -8.64 -3.65
C LYS A 21 11.59 -7.41 -2.83
N HIS A 22 11.53 -6.22 -3.43
CA HIS A 22 11.32 -4.99 -2.68
C HIS A 22 9.91 -4.46 -2.86
N LEU A 23 9.50 -4.21 -4.10
CA LEU A 23 8.17 -3.65 -4.37
C LEU A 23 7.06 -4.66 -4.05
N PHE A 24 7.23 -5.93 -4.46
CA PHE A 24 6.26 -6.97 -4.17
C PHE A 24 6.11 -7.23 -2.67
N ASP A 25 7.21 -7.31 -1.91
CA ASP A 25 7.12 -7.50 -0.46
C ASP A 25 6.40 -6.33 0.22
N ALA A 26 6.75 -5.09 -0.15
CA ALA A 26 6.05 -3.92 0.38
C ALA A 26 4.54 -3.97 0.07
N LEU A 27 4.17 -4.33 -1.16
CA LEU A 27 2.77 -4.45 -1.57
C LEU A 27 2.06 -5.59 -0.83
N ARG A 28 2.64 -6.78 -0.77
CA ARG A 28 2.08 -7.95 -0.11
C ARG A 28 1.80 -7.69 1.36
N TYR A 29 2.75 -7.10 2.08
CA TYR A 29 2.57 -6.75 3.49
C TYR A 29 1.57 -5.60 3.67
N LEU A 30 1.55 -4.61 2.78
CA LEU A 30 0.55 -3.55 2.80
C LEU A 30 -0.88 -4.13 2.70
N LEU A 31 -1.14 -4.98 1.71
CA LEU A 31 -2.48 -5.54 1.48
C LEU A 31 -2.89 -6.51 2.58
N ALA A 32 -1.96 -7.31 3.10
CA ALA A 32 -2.25 -8.20 4.23
C ALA A 32 -2.62 -7.39 5.48
N ALA A 33 -1.84 -6.37 5.83
CA ALA A 33 -2.07 -5.55 7.02
C ALA A 33 -3.35 -4.70 6.91
N ALA A 34 -3.63 -4.12 5.73
CA ALA A 34 -4.86 -3.38 5.50
C ALA A 34 -6.10 -4.30 5.54
N THR A 35 -5.95 -5.55 5.09
CA THR A 35 -7.02 -6.55 5.23
C THR A 35 -7.26 -6.90 6.69
N GLU A 36 -6.20 -7.21 7.44
CA GLU A 36 -6.30 -7.52 8.87
C GLU A 36 -6.99 -6.39 9.64
N TRP A 37 -6.57 -5.14 9.41
CA TRP A 37 -7.22 -3.96 9.98
C TRP A 37 -8.73 -3.92 9.71
N SER A 38 -9.14 -4.14 8.47
CA SER A 38 -10.56 -4.11 8.11
C SER A 38 -11.34 -5.25 8.74
N ILE A 39 -10.78 -6.48 8.77
CA ILE A 39 -11.44 -7.64 9.37
C ILE A 39 -11.63 -7.44 10.87
N GLN A 40 -10.60 -6.96 11.56
CA GLN A 40 -10.68 -6.64 12.99
C GLN A 40 -11.74 -5.56 13.27
N LYS A 41 -11.84 -4.54 12.41
CA LYS A 41 -12.88 -3.50 12.48
C LYS A 41 -14.29 -4.07 12.24
N GLN A 42 -14.47 -4.91 11.20
CA GLN A 42 -15.75 -5.57 10.89
C GLN A 42 -16.22 -6.44 12.06
N LEU A 43 -15.31 -7.23 12.63
CA LEU A 43 -15.60 -8.11 13.75
C LEU A 43 -15.68 -7.38 15.09
N LYS A 44 -15.40 -6.06 15.16
CA LYS A 44 -15.36 -5.28 16.40
C LYS A 44 -14.55 -5.98 17.49
N LEU A 45 -13.38 -6.48 17.12
CA LEU A 45 -12.45 -7.15 18.03
C LEU A 45 -11.63 -6.10 18.79
N GLU A 46 -12.32 -5.26 19.54
CA GLU A 46 -11.69 -4.36 20.51
C GLU A 46 -11.35 -5.19 21.76
N ILE A 47 -10.29 -5.99 21.67
CA ILE A 47 -9.86 -6.85 22.77
C ILE A 47 -8.84 -6.05 23.63
N PRO A 48 -9.15 -5.72 24.89
CA PRO A 48 -8.21 -5.03 25.77
C PRO A 48 -6.88 -5.81 25.89
N GLY A 49 -5.75 -5.14 25.63
CA GLY A 49 -4.41 -5.74 25.68
C GLY A 49 -3.99 -6.54 24.43
N TYR A 50 -4.84 -6.64 23.41
CA TYR A 50 -4.53 -7.31 22.14
C TYR A 50 -4.49 -6.29 21.00
N GLU A 51 -3.30 -5.75 20.76
CA GLU A 51 -3.08 -4.59 19.88
C GLU A 51 -2.87 -4.94 18.41
N VAL A 52 -3.37 -6.10 17.93
CA VAL A 52 -3.18 -6.52 16.53
C VAL A 52 -3.71 -5.49 15.53
N GLN A 53 -4.77 -4.76 15.89
CA GLN A 53 -5.25 -3.61 15.13
C GLN A 53 -4.18 -2.52 14.98
N VAL A 54 -3.50 -2.15 16.07
CA VAL A 54 -2.44 -1.13 16.04
C VAL A 54 -1.28 -1.58 15.16
N TYR A 55 -0.83 -2.83 15.30
CA TYR A 55 0.23 -3.38 14.47
C TYR A 55 -0.15 -3.45 12.99
N ALA A 56 -1.40 -3.80 12.67
CA ALA A 56 -1.92 -3.82 11.32
C ALA A 56 -1.99 -2.41 10.71
N MET A 57 -2.43 -1.42 11.49
CA MET A 57 -2.43 -0.01 11.08
C MET A 57 -1.01 0.49 10.82
N ASP A 58 -0.10 0.36 11.78
CA ASP A 58 1.28 0.85 11.66
C ASP A 58 2.00 0.20 10.48
N SER A 59 1.82 -1.11 10.31
CA SER A 59 2.36 -1.85 9.16
C SER A 59 1.80 -1.33 7.84
N THR A 60 0.49 -1.05 7.78
CA THR A 60 -0.16 -0.48 6.60
C THR A 60 0.44 0.88 6.25
N LEU A 61 0.54 1.78 7.23
CA LEU A 61 1.02 3.15 7.03
C LEU A 61 2.49 3.18 6.59
N LEU A 62 3.34 2.36 7.22
CA LEU A 62 4.75 2.28 6.88
C LEU A 62 4.94 1.81 5.43
N ARG A 63 4.25 0.73 5.04
CA ARG A 63 4.37 0.19 3.67
C ARG A 63 3.73 1.10 2.63
N ALA A 64 2.61 1.74 2.96
CA ALA A 64 1.97 2.73 2.10
C ALA A 64 2.93 3.88 1.82
N ARG A 65 3.58 4.45 2.86
CA ARG A 65 4.58 5.51 2.70
C ARG A 65 5.71 5.09 1.75
N THR A 66 6.31 3.92 1.95
CA THR A 66 7.38 3.42 1.08
C THR A 66 6.95 3.35 -0.39
N LEU A 67 5.74 2.85 -0.66
CA LEU A 67 5.24 2.71 -2.03
C LEU A 67 4.82 4.06 -2.63
N PHE A 68 4.24 4.96 -1.85
CA PHE A 68 3.97 6.32 -2.31
C PHE A 68 5.25 7.06 -2.68
N GLU A 69 6.27 7.03 -1.82
CA GLU A 69 7.57 7.63 -2.09
C GLU A 69 8.15 7.08 -3.41
N PHE A 70 8.09 5.76 -3.63
CA PHE A 70 8.50 5.13 -4.88
C PHE A 70 7.71 5.63 -6.11
N PHE A 71 6.38 5.53 -6.08
CA PHE A 71 5.53 5.84 -7.24
C PHE A 71 5.48 7.33 -7.57
N THR A 72 5.48 8.19 -6.56
CA THR A 72 5.43 9.65 -6.74
C THR A 72 6.81 10.29 -6.84
N ASN A 73 7.87 9.47 -6.78
CA ASN A 73 9.28 9.88 -6.88
C ASN A 73 9.69 10.93 -5.84
N GLU A 74 9.04 10.90 -4.67
CA GLU A 74 9.34 11.76 -3.53
C GLU A 74 10.32 11.05 -2.57
N THR A 75 11.36 10.45 -3.14
CA THR A 75 12.39 9.68 -2.43
C THR A 75 13.57 10.55 -2.03
N THR A 76 14.41 10.06 -1.11
CA THR A 76 15.70 10.70 -0.78
C THR A 76 16.84 10.05 -1.57
N ASN A 77 18.02 10.66 -1.58
CA ASN A 77 19.20 10.22 -2.36
C ASN A 77 19.63 8.74 -2.20
N ASN A 78 19.12 8.05 -1.18
CA ASN A 78 19.45 6.66 -0.86
C ASN A 78 18.33 5.67 -1.25
N TYR A 79 17.32 6.09 -2.02
CA TYR A 79 16.22 5.22 -2.47
C TYR A 79 15.94 5.41 -3.96
N TYR A 80 15.46 4.34 -4.61
CA TYR A 80 15.00 4.42 -6.00
C TYR A 80 13.54 4.86 -6.03
N GLY A 81 13.19 5.63 -7.07
CA GLY A 81 11.80 5.90 -7.42
C GLY A 81 11.42 5.21 -8.74
N CYS A 82 10.14 5.34 -9.11
CA CYS A 82 9.62 4.72 -10.33
C CYS A 82 10.29 5.27 -11.61
N THR A 83 10.95 6.43 -11.54
CA THR A 83 11.66 7.02 -12.68
C THR A 83 12.87 6.20 -13.17
N GLU A 84 13.33 5.24 -12.37
CA GLU A 84 14.29 4.22 -12.80
C GLU A 84 13.70 3.23 -13.83
N PHE A 85 12.37 3.20 -13.96
CA PHE A 85 11.61 2.25 -14.78
C PHE A 85 10.78 2.94 -15.87
N ILE A 86 10.18 4.09 -15.55
CA ILE A 86 9.26 4.84 -16.41
C ILE A 86 9.69 6.31 -16.53
N PRO A 87 9.28 7.06 -17.57
CA PRO A 87 9.87 8.38 -17.85
C PRO A 87 9.44 9.49 -16.87
N ALA A 88 8.34 9.32 -16.14
CA ALA A 88 7.81 10.35 -15.25
C ALA A 88 7.25 9.74 -13.95
N PRO A 89 7.26 10.50 -12.83
CA PRO A 89 6.58 10.12 -11.61
C PRO A 89 5.07 9.99 -11.83
N LEU A 90 4.46 9.02 -11.14
CA LEU A 90 3.01 8.89 -11.13
C LEU A 90 2.39 9.93 -10.18
N GLN A 91 1.18 10.34 -10.51
CA GLN A 91 0.37 11.20 -9.66
C GLN A 91 -0.61 10.36 -8.88
N SER A 92 -0.83 10.69 -7.61
CA SER A 92 -1.86 10.08 -6.78
C SER A 92 -3.11 10.95 -6.80
N PRO A 93 -4.11 10.67 -7.65
CA PRO A 93 -5.24 11.57 -7.83
C PRO A 93 -6.06 11.73 -6.55
N SER A 94 -6.06 10.71 -5.67
CA SER A 94 -6.84 10.78 -4.44
C SER A 94 -6.29 11.74 -3.39
N TYR A 95 -5.04 12.17 -3.56
CA TYR A 95 -4.35 13.02 -2.61
C TYR A 95 -3.70 14.25 -3.27
N SER A 96 -3.73 14.39 -4.60
CA SER A 96 -3.05 15.46 -5.34
C SER A 96 -3.55 16.87 -5.01
N GLU A 97 -4.81 17.01 -4.62
CA GLU A 97 -5.42 18.30 -4.26
C GLU A 97 -5.19 18.69 -2.78
N LEU A 98 -4.61 17.79 -1.98
CA LEU A 98 -4.32 18.10 -0.59
C LEU A 98 -3.04 18.92 -0.47
N GLU A 99 -3.05 19.86 0.47
CA GLU A 99 -1.84 20.55 0.91
C GLU A 99 -0.83 19.51 1.38
N HIS A 100 0.31 19.41 0.69
CA HIS A 100 1.36 18.39 0.85
C HIS A 100 0.94 16.93 0.53
N GLY A 101 -0.12 16.73 -0.23
CA GLY A 101 -0.43 15.44 -0.85
C GLY A 101 -0.77 14.31 0.14
N TRP A 102 -0.34 13.09 -0.19
CA TRP A 102 -0.52 11.90 0.64
C TRP A 102 0.31 11.94 1.95
N LYS A 103 1.31 12.82 2.06
CA LYS A 103 2.23 12.90 3.21
C LYS A 103 1.53 13.33 4.48
N VAL A 104 0.67 14.35 4.41
CA VAL A 104 -0.05 14.87 5.58
C VAL A 104 -0.97 13.83 6.23
N PRO A 105 -1.86 13.15 5.47
CA PRO A 105 -2.72 12.14 6.08
C PRO A 105 -1.90 10.95 6.62
N LEU A 106 -0.85 10.51 5.92
CA LEU A 106 0.05 9.45 6.44
C LEU A 106 0.80 9.87 7.71
N HIS A 107 1.39 11.06 7.71
CA HIS A 107 2.16 11.58 8.84
C HIS A 107 1.28 11.83 10.07
N SER A 108 0.03 12.24 9.87
CA SER A 108 -0.94 12.42 10.97
C SER A 108 -1.11 11.15 11.82
N HIS A 109 -1.09 9.97 11.20
CA HIS A 109 -1.16 8.71 11.93
C HIS A 109 0.13 8.34 12.68
N LEU A 110 1.29 8.74 12.17
CA LEU A 110 2.60 8.35 12.71
C LEU A 110 3.04 9.22 13.92
N MET A 111 2.30 10.29 14.22
CA MET A 111 2.60 11.15 15.36
C MET A 111 1.90 10.69 16.64
N HIS A 112 2.67 10.34 17.66
CA HIS A 112 2.20 9.97 19.00
C HIS A 112 1.48 11.11 19.76
N ALA A 113 1.52 12.35 19.24
CA ALA A 113 0.96 13.53 19.89
C ALA A 113 -0.49 13.86 19.48
N GLN A 114 -1.11 13.06 18.60
CA GLN A 114 -2.53 13.24 18.28
C GLN A 114 -3.40 12.53 19.31
N ASP A 115 -4.42 13.23 19.80
CA ASP A 115 -5.47 12.62 20.61
C ASP A 115 -6.25 11.61 19.75
N ARG A 116 -5.96 10.32 19.96
CA ARG A 116 -6.58 9.20 19.23
C ARG A 116 -8.03 8.95 19.66
N SER A 117 -8.51 9.62 20.71
CA SER A 117 -9.93 9.59 21.12
C SER A 117 -10.82 10.51 20.27
N ILE A 118 -10.22 11.44 19.51
CA ILE A 118 -10.94 12.35 18.62
C ILE A 118 -10.80 11.85 17.18
N THR A 119 -11.93 11.47 16.59
CA THR A 119 -11.99 11.03 15.20
C THR A 119 -11.78 12.22 14.26
N ARG A 120 -10.53 12.48 13.89
CA ARG A 120 -10.21 13.49 12.86
C ARG A 120 -10.63 12.95 11.51
N LYS A 121 -11.42 13.75 10.78
CA LYS A 121 -11.75 13.45 9.39
C LYS A 121 -10.65 13.97 8.47
N LEU A 122 -10.26 13.15 7.50
CA LEU A 122 -9.30 13.47 6.47
C LEU A 122 -9.99 13.51 5.11
N ASN A 123 -9.61 14.49 4.29
CA ASN A 123 -10.08 14.58 2.92
C ASN A 123 -9.48 13.43 2.09
N THR A 124 -10.32 12.77 1.31
CA THR A 124 -9.96 11.78 0.29
C THR A 124 -10.66 12.15 -1.01
N ALA A 125 -10.27 11.58 -2.15
CA ALA A 125 -11.03 11.74 -3.41
C ALA A 125 -12.51 11.33 -3.32
N SER A 126 -12.88 10.50 -2.34
CA SER A 126 -14.26 10.06 -2.10
C SER A 126 -15.00 10.87 -1.03
N GLY A 127 -14.44 12.00 -0.62
CA GLY A 127 -14.93 12.84 0.48
C GLY A 127 -14.16 12.64 1.78
N GLN A 128 -14.73 13.13 2.88
CA GLN A 128 -14.10 13.05 4.19
C GLN A 128 -14.27 11.68 4.84
N LYS A 129 -13.17 11.10 5.32
CA LYS A 129 -13.14 9.79 5.99
C LYS A 129 -12.51 9.89 7.35
N ASP A 130 -12.99 9.08 8.28
CA ASP A 130 -12.41 9.00 9.60
C ASP A 130 -10.97 8.48 9.49
N LEU A 131 -10.06 9.03 10.29
CA LEU A 131 -8.65 8.65 10.32
C LEU A 131 -8.48 7.11 10.38
N ASN A 132 -9.28 6.44 11.21
CA ASN A 132 -9.27 4.99 11.37
C ASN A 132 -9.74 4.18 10.14
N GLU A 133 -10.31 4.80 9.09
CA GLU A 133 -10.66 4.10 7.84
C GLU A 133 -9.53 4.17 6.81
N MET A 134 -8.59 5.10 6.99
CA MET A 134 -7.54 5.42 6.02
C MET A 134 -6.59 4.27 5.64
N PRO A 135 -6.26 3.28 6.51
CA PRO A 135 -5.40 2.16 6.13
C PRO A 135 -5.85 1.47 4.84
N VAL A 136 -7.16 1.22 4.69
CA VAL A 136 -7.73 0.61 3.48
C VAL A 136 -7.68 1.57 2.28
N TYR A 137 -7.92 2.87 2.50
CA TYR A 137 -7.87 3.87 1.43
C TYR A 137 -6.46 4.07 0.88
N PHE A 138 -5.43 4.06 1.72
CA PHE A 138 -4.04 4.08 1.26
C PHE A 138 -3.71 2.85 0.42
N ALA A 139 -4.08 1.65 0.88
CA ALA A 139 -3.85 0.43 0.12
C ALA A 139 -4.55 0.44 -1.25
N LYS A 140 -5.79 0.94 -1.32
CA LYS A 140 -6.53 1.10 -2.59
C LYS A 140 -5.86 2.09 -3.54
N GLU A 141 -5.35 3.21 -3.04
CA GLU A 141 -4.64 4.18 -3.88
C GLU A 141 -3.31 3.62 -4.40
N ILE A 142 -2.55 2.91 -3.56
CA ILE A 142 -1.33 2.24 -3.99
C ILE A 142 -1.62 1.20 -5.08
N LEU A 143 -2.74 0.48 -5.01
CA LEU A 143 -3.13 -0.46 -6.07
C LEU A 143 -3.45 0.25 -7.39
N LYS A 144 -4.03 1.45 -7.35
CA LYS A 144 -4.21 2.27 -8.57
C LYS A 144 -2.87 2.70 -9.14
N LEU A 145 -1.99 3.27 -8.32
CA LEU A 145 -0.63 3.67 -8.72
C LEU A 145 0.16 2.50 -9.30
N TRP A 146 0.03 1.31 -8.70
CA TRP A 146 0.67 0.11 -9.22
C TRP A 146 0.11 -0.29 -10.59
N LYS A 147 -1.21 -0.19 -10.79
CA LYS A 147 -1.83 -0.45 -12.10
C LYS A 147 -1.37 0.57 -13.15
N ASP A 148 -1.24 1.84 -12.78
CA ASP A 148 -0.72 2.88 -13.67
C ASP A 148 0.74 2.60 -14.02
N PHE A 149 1.55 2.17 -13.05
CA PHE A 149 2.93 1.72 -13.27
C PHE A 149 3.02 0.55 -14.25
N GLU A 150 2.15 -0.46 -14.12
CA GLU A 150 2.06 -1.57 -15.08
C GLU A 150 1.76 -1.07 -16.49
N ASN A 151 0.81 -0.13 -16.62
CA ASN A 151 0.38 0.41 -17.91
C ASN A 151 1.51 1.19 -18.58
N GLU A 152 2.22 2.05 -17.83
CA GLU A 152 3.37 2.80 -18.33
C GLU A 152 4.50 1.87 -18.81
N LEU A 153 4.78 0.79 -18.07
CA LEU A 153 5.78 -0.21 -18.47
C LEU A 153 5.46 -0.90 -19.79
N VAL A 154 4.18 -1.11 -20.11
CA VAL A 154 3.77 -1.80 -21.36
C VAL A 154 3.51 -0.85 -22.53
N ALA A 155 3.34 0.45 -22.29
CA ALA A 155 2.95 1.43 -23.30
C ALA A 155 4.03 1.68 -24.37
N GLY A 156 5.30 1.60 -24.00
CA GLY A 156 6.44 2.01 -24.83
C GLY A 156 6.89 1.04 -25.92
N GLY A 157 6.25 -0.13 -26.07
CA GLY A 157 6.61 -1.13 -27.08
C GLY A 157 7.96 -1.85 -26.87
N ASP A 158 8.78 -1.42 -25.90
CA ASP A 158 10.02 -2.10 -25.50
C ASP A 158 9.69 -3.49 -24.90
N PRO A 159 10.15 -4.59 -25.51
CA PRO A 159 9.90 -5.94 -25.00
C PRO A 159 10.41 -6.17 -23.57
N GLN A 160 11.49 -5.50 -23.17
CA GLN A 160 12.06 -5.63 -21.83
C GLN A 160 11.17 -4.93 -20.79
N LEU A 161 10.73 -3.70 -21.06
CA LEU A 161 9.79 -3.00 -20.18
C LEU A 161 8.43 -3.71 -20.12
N LYS A 162 7.97 -4.24 -21.25
CA LYS A 162 6.74 -5.04 -21.31
C LYS A 162 6.82 -6.27 -20.40
N ALA A 163 7.94 -6.99 -20.41
CA ALA A 163 8.17 -8.12 -19.53
C ALA A 163 8.16 -7.73 -18.04
N LEU A 164 8.69 -6.54 -17.69
CA LEU A 164 8.59 -6.00 -16.33
C LEU A 164 7.15 -5.63 -15.96
N GLY A 165 6.37 -5.08 -16.91
CA GLY A 165 4.96 -4.77 -16.71
C GLY A 165 4.12 -6.03 -16.45
N GLU A 166 4.35 -7.10 -17.21
CA GLU A 166 3.71 -8.40 -17.00
C GLU A 166 4.10 -9.03 -15.65
N LEU A 167 5.37 -8.94 -15.27
CA LEU A 167 5.85 -9.36 -13.96
C LEU A 167 5.17 -8.56 -12.83
N ALA A 168 5.16 -7.23 -12.93
CA ALA A 168 4.53 -6.35 -11.94
C ALA A 168 3.04 -6.67 -11.78
N ARG A 169 2.34 -6.96 -12.89
CA ARG A 169 0.95 -7.42 -12.88
C ARG A 169 0.78 -8.76 -12.18
N GLY A 170 1.65 -9.72 -12.46
CA GLY A 170 1.67 -11.01 -11.77
C GLY A 170 1.84 -10.84 -10.26
N LYS A 171 2.78 -9.98 -9.85
CA LYS A 171 3.06 -9.69 -8.44
C LYS A 171 1.94 -8.93 -7.73
N ARG A 172 1.25 -8.01 -8.41
CA ARG A 172 0.03 -7.39 -7.85
C ARG A 172 -1.06 -8.42 -7.60
N LYS A 173 -1.32 -9.30 -8.58
CA LYS A 173 -2.31 -10.37 -8.43
C LYS A 173 -1.96 -11.30 -7.27
N GLU A 174 -0.71 -11.74 -7.19
CA GLU A 174 -0.20 -12.58 -6.10
C GLU A 174 -0.38 -11.91 -4.72
N ALA A 175 -0.11 -10.61 -4.61
CA ALA A 175 -0.31 -9.86 -3.37
C ALA A 175 -1.78 -9.75 -2.97
N ILE A 176 -2.69 -9.54 -3.93
CA ILE A 176 -4.14 -9.51 -3.70
C ILE A 176 -4.63 -10.89 -3.24
N ASP A 177 -4.21 -11.95 -3.91
CA ASP A 177 -4.61 -13.32 -3.55
C ASP A 177 -4.07 -13.71 -2.17
N ALA A 178 -2.86 -13.30 -1.80
CA ALA A 178 -2.34 -13.48 -0.45
C ALA A 178 -3.18 -12.74 0.61
N ALA A 179 -3.64 -11.52 0.30
CA ALA A 179 -4.52 -10.77 1.19
C ALA A 179 -5.89 -11.44 1.40
N LYS A 180 -6.44 -12.13 0.37
CA LYS A 180 -7.64 -12.97 0.54
C LYS A 180 -7.43 -14.10 1.55
N GLY A 181 -6.20 -14.58 1.70
CA GLY A 181 -5.83 -15.58 2.70
C GLY A 181 -6.07 -15.10 4.14
N VAL A 182 -5.95 -13.80 4.41
CA VAL A 182 -6.21 -13.20 5.74
C VAL A 182 -7.68 -13.32 6.12
N VAL A 183 -8.58 -12.97 5.18
CA VAL A 183 -10.05 -13.12 5.35
C VAL A 183 -10.43 -14.57 5.61
N ASN A 184 -9.72 -15.50 4.96
CA ASN A 184 -9.96 -16.93 5.02
C ASN A 184 -9.21 -17.64 6.16
N SER A 185 -8.49 -16.90 7.01
CA SER A 185 -7.74 -17.50 8.10
C SER A 185 -8.69 -18.19 9.09
N ALA A 186 -8.21 -19.27 9.72
CA ALA A 186 -9.00 -20.01 10.71
C ALA A 186 -9.48 -19.11 11.86
N VAL A 187 -8.63 -18.17 12.28
CA VAL A 187 -8.94 -17.19 13.33
C VAL A 187 -10.07 -16.24 12.89
N ALA A 188 -9.98 -15.67 11.68
CA ALA A 188 -11.01 -14.77 11.17
C ALA A 188 -12.37 -15.47 11.00
N ARG A 189 -12.37 -16.70 10.46
CA ARG A 189 -13.59 -17.50 10.30
C ARG A 189 -14.22 -17.87 11.63
N GLN A 190 -13.42 -18.32 12.60
CA GLN A 190 -13.93 -18.66 13.93
C GLN A 190 -14.62 -17.45 14.59
N HIS A 191 -14.02 -16.26 14.53
CA HIS A 191 -14.63 -15.06 15.08
C HIS A 191 -15.88 -14.62 14.31
N ALA A 192 -15.89 -14.76 12.99
CA ALA A 192 -17.04 -14.46 12.14
C ALA A 192 -18.23 -15.36 12.48
N GLU A 193 -18.00 -16.67 12.60
CA GLU A 193 -19.01 -17.65 13.01
C GLU A 193 -19.54 -17.37 14.43
N MET A 194 -18.66 -17.04 15.38
CA MET A 194 -19.08 -16.68 16.75
C MET A 194 -19.93 -15.42 16.83
N LYS A 195 -19.80 -14.51 15.85
CA LYS A 195 -20.52 -13.23 15.81
C LYS A 195 -21.67 -13.18 14.81
N ASP A 196 -21.91 -14.26 14.06
CA ASP A 196 -22.88 -14.32 12.96
C ASP A 196 -22.65 -13.20 11.90
N GLU A 197 -21.37 -12.93 11.61
CA GLU A 197 -20.96 -11.85 10.68
C GLU A 197 -20.41 -12.43 9.38
N GLN A 198 -20.81 -11.86 8.23
CA GLN A 198 -20.25 -12.22 6.93
C GLN A 198 -19.10 -11.27 6.55
N LEU A 199 -17.86 -11.75 6.69
CA LEU A 199 -16.66 -10.99 6.35
C LEU A 199 -16.64 -10.59 4.88
N GLN A 200 -16.47 -9.29 4.63
CA GLN A 200 -16.37 -8.76 3.28
C GLN A 200 -14.90 -8.65 2.86
N PRO A 201 -14.55 -9.08 1.63
CA PRO A 201 -13.22 -8.86 1.09
C PRO A 201 -12.95 -7.36 0.93
N VAL A 202 -11.77 -6.93 1.38
CA VAL A 202 -11.35 -5.52 1.35
C VAL A 202 -10.96 -5.07 -0.05
N PHE A 203 -10.37 -6.00 -0.80
CA PHE A 203 -9.87 -5.81 -2.14
C PHE A 203 -10.60 -6.77 -3.07
N ILE A 204 -11.54 -6.22 -3.84
CA ILE A 204 -12.15 -6.90 -4.98
C ILE A 204 -11.58 -6.20 -6.20
N PHE A 205 -10.91 -6.95 -7.08
CA PHE A 205 -10.46 -6.41 -8.35
C PHE A 205 -10.68 -7.42 -9.46
N ASP A 206 -11.36 -6.94 -10.49
CA ASP A 206 -11.55 -7.56 -11.80
C ASP A 206 -10.29 -7.39 -12.69
#